data_AF-A0A3C0TV04-F1
#
_entry.id   AF-A0A3C0TV04-F1
#
_cell.length_a   1.000
_cell.length_b   1.000
_cell.length_c   1.000
_cell.angle_alpha   90.00
_cell.angle_beta   90.00
_cell.angle_gamma   90.00
#
_symmetry.space_group_name_H-M   'P 1'
#
loop_
_entity.id
_entity.type
_entity.pdbx_description
1 polymer ?
#
loop_
_entity_poly.entity_id
_entity_poly.type
_entity_poly.pdbx_seq_one_letter_code
_entity_poly.pdbx_strand_id
1 'polypeptide(L)' 'SFLLIDMKTPGIEVKPIISIDGLHHLNETFFTDVRVPAANRIGEEGKGWT' A
#
# COMPACT_ATOMS: atom_id res chain seq x y z
N SER A 1 -5.94 0.01 -11.47
CA SER A 1 -4.50 0.21 -11.74
C SER A 1 -3.72 -0.38 -10.59
N PHE A 2 -2.54 -0.96 -10.83
CA PHE A 2 -1.60 -1.33 -9.77
C PHE A 2 -0.51 -0.27 -9.66
N LEU A 3 -0.09 0.05 -8.43
CA LEU A 3 0.95 1.05 -8.15
C LEU A 3 2.04 0.40 -7.31
N LEU A 4 3.31 0.63 -7.69
CA LEU A 4 4.47 0.30 -6.87
C LEU A 4 4.83 1.50 -5.97
N ILE A 5 4.75 1.32 -4.66
CA ILE A 5 4.92 2.41 -3.69
C ILE A 5 6.01 2.04 -2.69
N ASP A 6 6.95 2.95 -2.44
CA ASP A 6 7.91 2.81 -1.34
C ASP A 6 7.17 3.01 -0.01
N MET A 7 7.21 2.04 0.89
CA MET A 7 6.54 2.11 2.19
C MET A 7 7.06 3.21 3.11
N LYS A 8 8.22 3.82 2.80
CA LYS A 8 8.74 5.01 3.48
C LYS A 8 8.21 6.33 2.91
N THR A 9 7.36 6.29 1.87
CA THR A 9 6.81 7.50 1.27
C THR A 9 6.02 8.29 2.31
N PRO A 10 6.21 9.63 2.41
CA PRO A 10 5.46 10.47 3.32
C PRO A 10 3.94 10.30 3.16
N GLY A 11 3.24 10.18 4.28
CA GLY A 11 1.79 9.96 4.32
C GLY A 11 1.39 8.49 4.40
N ILE A 12 2.32 7.54 4.36
CA ILE A 12 2.05 6.13 4.65
C ILE A 12 2.23 5.86 6.13
N GLU A 13 1.23 5.24 6.76
CA GLU A 13 1.30 4.72 8.13
C GLU A 13 0.97 3.23 8.13
N VAL A 14 1.79 2.43 8.79
CA VAL A 14 1.58 0.97 8.93
C VAL A 14 1.33 0.66 10.41
N LYS A 15 0.16 0.09 10.71
CA LYS A 15 -0.23 -0.34 12.06
C LYS A 15 -0.30 -1.87 12.12
N PRO A 16 0.47 -2.53 13.00
CA PRO A 16 0.36 -3.96 13.22
C PRO A 16 -1.03 -4.38 13.68
N ILE A 17 -1.54 -5.50 13.14
CA ILE A 17 -2.69 -6.20 13.69
C ILE A 17 -2.16 -7.47 14.36
N ILE A 18 -2.40 -7.58 15.67
CA ILE A 18 -2.09 -8.79 16.42
C ILE A 18 -3.26 -9.77 16.26
N SER A 19 -2.97 -10.92 15.67
CA SER A 19 -3.97 -11.96 15.40
C SER A 19 -4.36 -12.72 16.67
N ILE A 20 -5.40 -13.55 16.60
CA ILE A 20 -5.93 -14.29 17.76
C ILE A 20 -4.93 -15.29 18.36
N ASP A 21 -3.95 -15.73 17.57
CA ASP A 21 -2.82 -16.55 18.00
C ASP A 21 -1.70 -15.74 18.70
N GLY A 22 -1.89 -14.43 18.84
CA GLY A 22 -0.94 -13.49 19.45
C GLY A 22 0.20 -13.07 18.52
N LEU A 23 0.18 -13.46 17.25
CA LEU A 23 1.26 -13.19 16.31
C LEU A 23 0.95 -12.02 15.37
N HIS A 24 2.00 -11.40 14.86
CA HIS A 24 1.92 -10.31 13.90
C HIS A 24 2.05 -10.84 12.47
N HIS A 25 0.92 -11.01 11.80
CA HIS A 25 0.85 -11.48 10.41
C HIS A 25 0.27 -10.44 9.45
N LEU A 26 -0.53 -9.51 9.98
CA LEU A 26 -1.31 -8.56 9.19
C LEU A 26 -0.98 -7.13 9.64
N ASN A 27 -1.20 -6.18 8.74
CA ASN A 27 -1.11 -4.76 9.04
C ASN A 27 -2.34 -4.05 8.48
N GLU A 28 -2.80 -3.02 9.17
CA GLU A 28 -3.56 -1.95 8.53
C GLU A 28 -2.56 -0.94 7.96
N THR A 29 -2.76 -0.55 6.69
CA THR A 29 -1.91 0.46 6.04
C THR A 29 -2.79 1.62 5.62
N PHE A 30 -2.46 2.81 6.13
CA PHE A 30 -3.15 4.07 5.82
C PHE A 30 -2.34 4.87 4.82
N PHE A 31 -3.04 5.53 3.89
CA PHE A 31 -2.45 6.42 2.90
C PHE A 31 -3.11 7.80 3.03
N THR A 32 -2.36 8.81 3.46
CA THR A 32 -2.81 10.19 3.60
C THR A 32 -2.03 11.09 2.64
N ASP A 33 -2.70 11.59 1.60
CA ASP A 33 -2.12 12.48 0.58
C ASP A 33 -0.82 11.97 -0.08
N VAL A 34 -0.66 10.64 -0.15
CA VAL A 34 0.52 9.99 -0.72
C VAL A 34 0.64 10.31 -2.21
N ARG A 35 1.79 10.85 -2.62
CA ARG A 35 2.11 11.15 -4.02
C ARG A 35 2.94 10.02 -4.62
N VAL A 36 2.46 9.44 -5.71
CA VAL A 36 3.12 8.34 -6.42
C VAL A 36 3.43 8.77 -7.85
N PRO A 37 4.69 8.68 -8.33
CA PRO A 37 5.02 8.97 -9.72
C PRO A 37 4.24 8.07 -10.69
N ALA A 38 3.75 8.62 -11.80
CA ALA A 38 3.01 7.83 -12.80
C ALA A 38 3.83 6.68 -13.40
N ALA A 39 5.16 6.82 -13.44
CA ALA A 39 6.09 5.77 -13.87
C ALA A 39 6.05 4.51 -12.98
N ASN A 40 5.55 4.61 -11.75
CA ASN A 40 5.41 3.49 -10.84
C ASN A 40 4.10 2.72 -11.02
N ARG A 41 3.24 3.13 -11.97
CA ARG A 41 2.07 2.34 -12.34
C ARG A 41 2.51 1.09 -13.08
N ILE A 42 2.05 -0.05 -12.59
CA ILE A 42 2.25 -1.34 -13.25
C ILE A 42 1.08 -1.54 -14.23
N GLY A 43 1.42 -1.64 -15.52
CA GLY A 43 0.45 -1.81 -16.60
C GLY A 43 -0.30 -0.53 -16.98
N GLU A 44 -1.42 -0.72 -17.68
CA GLU A 44 -2.28 0.37 -18.14
C GLU A 44 -3.16 0.93 -17.02
N GLU A 45 -3.58 2.19 -17.20
CA GLU A 45 -4.51 2.84 -16.29
C GLU A 45 -5.89 2.16 -16.34
N GLY A 46 -6.50 1.97 -15.17
CA GLY A 46 -7.79 1.28 -15.04
C GLY A 46 -7.71 -0.25 -15.14
N LYS A 47 -6.63 -0.81 -15.70
CA LYS A 47 -6.46 -2.26 -15.95
C LYS A 47 -5.84 -3.03 -14.79
N GLY A 48 -6.31 -2.77 -13.56
CA GLY A 48 -5.80 -3.46 -12.37
C GLY A 48 -6.42 -4.83 -12.08
N TRP A 49 -7.52 -5.19 -12.75
CA TRP A 49 -8.31 -6.40 -12.45
C TRP A 49 -8.77 -7.13 -13.72
N THR A 50 -8.22 -6.74 -14.86
CA THR A 50 -8.60 -7.17 -16.21
C THR A 50 -7.45 -7.88 -16.88
#